data_AF-A0A7Y9U895-F1
#
_entry.id   AF-A0A7Y9U895-F1
#
_cell.length_a   1.000
_cell.length_b   1.000
_cell.length_c   1.000
_cell.angle_alpha   90.00
_cell.angle_beta   90.00
_cell.angle_gamma   90.00
#
_symmetry.space_group_name_H-M   'P 1'
#
loop_
_entity.id
_entity.type
_entity.pdbx_description
1 polymer ?
#
loop_
_entity_poly.entity_id
_entity_poly.type
_entity_poly.pdbx_seq_one_letter_code
_entity_poly.pdbx_strand_id
1 'polypeptide(L)'
;MSTAFYSHPDCRGHDMGPGHPECPQRLDAIEDHLLSTGLDIALLRPDEVPLAKHSDLMQAHSEGYLLELDEFMQQAVLTGEHRALDPDTTVCPGTRQAMLRAAGAAVAATDAVIDGTYRNAFCAIRPPGTTPRARRRWASASTTTSASRRAMR
;
A
#
# COMPACT_ATOMS: atom_id res chain seq x y z
N MET A 1 -24.54 -5.43 6.44
CA MET A 1 -23.63 -4.25 6.38
C MET A 1 -22.55 -4.61 5.39
N SER A 2 -22.26 -3.76 4.40
CA SER A 2 -21.24 -4.05 3.39
C SER A 2 -19.89 -3.49 3.85
N THR A 3 -18.92 -4.38 4.09
CA THR A 3 -17.53 -4.04 4.39
C THR A 3 -16.66 -4.51 3.25
N ALA A 4 -15.99 -3.60 2.56
CA ALA A 4 -15.05 -3.96 1.51
C ALA A 4 -13.69 -4.38 2.07
N PHE A 5 -13.07 -5.38 1.47
CA PHE A 5 -11.73 -5.84 1.80
C PHE A 5 -10.82 -5.72 0.57
N TYR A 6 -9.88 -4.78 0.63
CA TYR A 6 -8.91 -4.54 -0.43
C TYR A 6 -7.57 -5.19 -0.09
N SER A 7 -7.12 -6.11 -0.93
CA SER A 7 -5.76 -6.68 -0.90
C SER A 7 -5.33 -7.04 -2.33
N HIS A 8 -4.03 -7.12 -2.58
CA HIS A 8 -3.50 -7.51 -3.89
C HIS A 8 -2.25 -8.40 -3.75
N PRO A 9 -2.08 -9.45 -4.59
CA PRO A 9 -0.91 -10.33 -4.56
C PRO A 9 0.43 -9.59 -4.66
N ASP A 10 0.53 -8.56 -5.50
CA ASP A 10 1.73 -7.71 -5.63
C ASP A 10 2.22 -7.14 -4.29
N CYS A 11 1.35 -6.93 -3.29
CA CYS A 11 1.77 -6.45 -1.96
C CYS A 11 2.67 -7.47 -1.22
N ARG A 12 2.66 -8.75 -1.62
CA ARG A 12 3.60 -9.77 -1.13
C ARG A 12 4.99 -9.63 -1.72
N GLY A 13 5.12 -8.96 -2.87
CA GLY A 13 6.41 -8.73 -3.54
C GLY A 13 7.34 -7.76 -2.80
N HIS A 14 6.84 -7.04 -1.80
CA HIS A 14 7.68 -6.25 -0.90
C HIS A 14 8.27 -7.14 0.20
N ASP A 15 9.60 -7.28 0.17
CA ASP A 15 10.39 -8.02 1.15
C ASP A 15 11.58 -7.17 1.60
N MET A 16 11.74 -7.04 2.92
CA MET A 16 12.84 -6.31 3.55
C MET A 16 13.97 -7.23 4.04
N GLY A 17 13.86 -8.53 3.79
CA GLY A 17 14.88 -9.51 4.12
C GLY A 17 14.58 -10.29 5.41
N PRO A 18 15.39 -11.32 5.69
CA PRO A 18 15.15 -12.26 6.78
C PRO A 18 15.24 -11.58 8.14
N GLY A 19 14.26 -11.88 9.01
CA GLY A 19 14.20 -11.34 10.37
C GLY A 19 13.60 -9.94 10.48
N HIS A 20 13.25 -9.29 9.36
CA HIS A 20 12.56 -8.01 9.40
C HIS A 20 11.10 -8.21 9.86
N PRO A 21 10.58 -7.42 10.83
CA PRO A 21 9.22 -7.58 11.34
C PRO A 21 8.14 -7.29 10.29
N GLU A 22 8.49 -6.54 9.26
CA GLU A 22 7.61 -6.22 8.14
C GLU A 22 7.94 -7.20 7.00
N CYS A 23 7.16 -8.28 6.95
CA CYS A 23 7.35 -9.43 6.06
C CYS A 23 6.03 -9.84 5.35
N PRO A 24 6.08 -10.56 4.21
CA PRO A 24 4.89 -11.01 3.46
C PRO A 24 3.88 -11.80 4.28
N GLN A 25 4.37 -12.58 5.24
CA GLN A 25 3.57 -13.43 6.12
C GLN A 25 2.58 -12.63 6.97
N ARG A 26 2.76 -11.31 7.11
CA ARG A 26 1.76 -10.45 7.77
C ARG A 26 0.42 -10.42 7.03
N LEU A 27 0.43 -10.44 5.69
CA LEU A 27 -0.81 -10.52 4.91
C LEU A 27 -1.42 -11.90 5.00
N ASP A 28 -0.59 -12.94 4.95
CA ASP A 28 -1.07 -14.32 5.07
C ASP A 28 -1.71 -14.57 6.44
N ALA A 29 -1.11 -14.06 7.52
CA ALA A 29 -1.70 -14.13 8.86
C ALA A 29 -3.04 -13.39 8.99
N ILE A 30 -3.23 -12.27 8.28
CA ILE A 30 -4.52 -11.57 8.23
C ILE A 30 -5.55 -12.42 7.50
N GLU A 31 -5.19 -12.97 6.33
CA GLU A 31 -6.07 -13.84 5.54
C GLU A 31 -6.46 -15.10 6.32
N ASP A 32 -5.49 -15.78 6.94
CA ASP A 32 -5.72 -16.97 7.77
C ASP A 32 -6.65 -16.67 8.96
N HIS A 33 -6.51 -15.49 9.58
CA HIS A 33 -7.39 -15.08 10.67
C HIS A 33 -8.82 -14.81 10.19
N LEU A 34 -8.99 -14.17 9.04
CA LEU A 34 -10.31 -13.91 8.45
C LEU A 34 -11.01 -15.22 8.06
N LEU A 35 -10.28 -16.19 7.52
CA LEU A 35 -10.79 -17.51 7.18
C LEU A 35 -11.17 -18.31 8.42
N SER A 36 -10.28 -18.39 9.43
CA SER A 36 -10.51 -19.20 10.64
C SER A 36 -11.64 -18.68 11.53
N THR A 37 -11.89 -17.37 11.53
CA THR A 37 -13.02 -16.75 12.24
C THR A 37 -14.33 -16.78 11.45
N GLY A 38 -14.27 -17.15 10.17
CA GLY A 38 -15.40 -17.08 9.25
C GLY A 38 -15.82 -15.65 8.88
N LEU A 39 -15.04 -14.62 9.24
CA LEU A 39 -15.33 -13.23 8.87
C LEU A 39 -15.21 -12.98 7.37
N ASP A 40 -14.40 -13.78 6.67
CA ASP A 40 -14.21 -13.67 5.23
C ASP A 40 -15.52 -13.68 4.44
N ILE A 41 -16.50 -14.50 4.85
CA ILE A 41 -17.81 -14.61 4.17
C ILE A 41 -18.64 -13.31 4.23
N ALA A 42 -18.34 -12.43 5.19
CA ALA A 42 -19.04 -11.16 5.39
C ALA A 42 -18.35 -10.00 4.68
N LEU A 43 -17.16 -10.22 4.11
CA LEU A 43 -16.37 -9.20 3.42
C LEU A 43 -16.64 -9.23 1.91
N LEU A 44 -16.73 -8.05 1.31
CA LEU A 44 -16.86 -7.88 -0.13
C LEU A 44 -15.48 -7.58 -0.71
N ARG A 45 -14.97 -8.45 -1.58
CA ARG A 45 -13.67 -8.29 -2.24
C ARG A 45 -13.90 -7.69 -3.63
N PRO A 46 -13.44 -6.47 -3.91
CA PRO A 46 -13.52 -5.89 -5.25
C PRO A 46 -12.67 -6.71 -6.24
N ASP A 47 -13.18 -6.91 -7.46
CA ASP A 47 -12.49 -7.69 -8.49
C ASP A 47 -11.17 -7.04 -8.95
N GLU A 48 -11.09 -5.71 -8.90
CA GLU A 48 -9.92 -4.96 -9.34
C GLU A 48 -9.44 -3.97 -8.27
N VAL A 49 -8.15 -4.05 -7.96
CA VAL A 49 -7.43 -3.07 -7.13
C VAL A 49 -6.51 -2.27 -8.05
N PRO A 50 -6.86 -1.01 -8.41
CA PRO A 50 -6.08 -0.25 -9.38
C PRO A 50 -4.70 0.11 -8.83
N LEU A 51 -3.78 0.43 -9.74
CA LEU A 51 -2.54 1.12 -9.38
C LEU A 51 -2.84 2.60 -9.08
N ALA A 52 -2.16 3.18 -8.09
CA ALA A 52 -2.25 4.62 -7.86
C ALA A 52 -1.79 5.40 -9.09
N LYS A 53 -2.55 6.42 -9.48
CA LYS A 53 -2.14 7.34 -10.54
C LYS A 53 -1.08 8.29 -9.99
N HIS A 54 -0.24 8.81 -10.87
CA HIS A 54 0.76 9.81 -10.48
C HIS A 54 0.11 11.03 -9.78
N SER A 55 -1.06 11.47 -10.27
CA SER A 55 -1.85 12.54 -9.65
C SER A 55 -2.26 12.25 -8.20
N ASP A 56 -2.52 10.99 -7.84
CA ASP A 56 -2.91 10.59 -6.49
C ASP A 56 -1.72 10.66 -5.53
N LEU A 57 -0.53 10.30 -6.02
CA LEU A 57 0.73 10.38 -5.28
C LEU A 57 1.16 11.83 -5.05
N MET A 58 0.96 12.70 -6.04
CA MET A 58 1.25 14.13 -5.95
C MET A 58 0.42 14.87 -4.88
N GLN A 59 -0.68 14.28 -4.41
CA GLN A 59 -1.46 14.86 -3.31
C GLN A 59 -0.72 14.81 -1.96
N ALA A 60 0.20 13.86 -1.81
CA ALA A 60 0.96 13.62 -0.60
C ALA A 60 2.44 13.99 -0.73
N HIS A 61 3.00 13.92 -1.95
CA HIS A 61 4.43 14.03 -2.22
C HIS A 61 4.71 15.06 -3.33
N SER A 62 5.91 15.67 -3.32
CA SER A 62 6.36 16.50 -4.43
C SER A 62 6.81 15.64 -5.61
N GLU A 63 6.66 16.17 -6.82
CA GLU A 63 7.07 15.49 -8.06
C GLU A 63 8.55 15.09 -8.03
N GLY A 64 9.45 16.00 -7.61
CA GLY A 64 10.87 15.70 -7.50
C GLY A 64 11.18 14.53 -6.55
N TYR A 65 10.44 14.41 -5.45
CA TYR A 65 10.62 13.29 -4.52
C TYR A 65 10.15 11.96 -5.13
N LEU A 66 9.02 12.00 -5.86
CA LEU A 66 8.50 10.81 -6.55
C LEU A 66 9.48 10.32 -7.62
N LEU A 67 10.11 11.23 -8.36
CA LEU A 67 11.12 10.90 -9.37
C LEU A 67 12.38 10.29 -8.73
N GLU A 68 12.95 10.93 -7.70
CA GLU A 68 14.12 10.41 -6.97
C GLU A 68 13.87 9.00 -6.41
N LEU A 69 12.68 8.76 -5.87
CA LEU A 69 12.32 7.46 -5.33
C LEU A 69 12.09 6.42 -6.43
N ASP A 70 11.45 6.79 -7.53
CA ASP A 70 11.25 5.89 -8.67
C ASP A 70 12.60 5.45 -9.25
N GLU A 71 13.52 6.39 -9.45
CA GLU A 71 14.90 6.11 -9.87
C GLU A 71 15.61 5.18 -8.88
N PHE A 72 15.50 5.45 -7.57
CA PHE A 72 16.12 4.60 -6.54
C PHE A 72 15.59 3.16 -6.57
N MET A 73 14.27 2.98 -6.74
CA MET A 73 13.63 1.67 -6.85
C MET A 73 13.96 0.97 -8.18
N GLN A 74 14.07 1.70 -9.29
CA GLN A 74 14.48 1.15 -10.58
C GLN A 74 15.87 0.52 -10.48
N GLN A 75 16.81 1.14 -9.76
CA GLN A 75 18.12 0.55 -9.53
C GLN A 75 18.05 -0.79 -8.78
N ALA A 76 17.14 -0.93 -7.80
CA ALA A 76 16.93 -2.22 -7.13
C ALA A 76 16.38 -3.29 -8.08
N VAL A 77 15.51 -2.91 -9.03
CA VAL A 77 15.01 -3.81 -10.08
C VAL A 77 16.14 -4.22 -11.03
N LEU A 78 17.01 -3.28 -11.42
CA LEU A 78 18.12 -3.53 -12.33
C LEU A 78 19.18 -4.45 -11.72
N THR A 79 19.51 -4.27 -10.44
CA THR A 79 20.50 -5.12 -9.77
C THR A 79 19.91 -6.43 -9.25
N GLY A 80 18.58 -6.48 -9.04
CA GLY A 80 17.92 -7.59 -8.36
C GLY A 80 18.19 -7.63 -6.85
N GLU A 81 18.84 -6.60 -6.31
CA GLU A 81 19.30 -6.56 -4.93
C GLU A 81 18.39 -5.73 -4.03
N HIS A 82 18.43 -6.06 -2.75
CA HIS A 82 17.81 -5.27 -1.70
C HIS A 82 18.67 -4.02 -1.45
N ARG A 83 18.04 -2.84 -1.43
CA ARG A 83 18.72 -1.56 -1.17
C ARG A 83 18.12 -0.89 0.05
N ALA A 84 18.96 -0.48 1.00
CA ALA A 84 18.48 0.29 2.14
C ALA A 84 18.11 1.71 1.70
N LEU A 85 16.83 2.06 1.78
CA LEU A 85 16.37 3.44 1.64
C LEU A 85 16.69 4.23 2.92
N ASP A 86 16.58 3.56 4.06
CA ASP A 86 16.95 4.08 5.38
C ASP A 86 17.26 2.94 6.36
N PRO A 87 17.71 3.23 7.60
CA PRO A 87 18.09 2.19 8.55
C PRO A 87 17.00 1.15 8.85
N ASP A 88 15.72 1.53 8.67
CA ASP A 88 14.56 0.70 9.01
C ASP A 88 13.73 0.31 7.76
N THR A 89 14.17 0.69 6.55
CA THR A 89 13.43 0.52 5.31
C THR A 89 14.33 0.04 4.19
N THR A 90 14.02 -1.15 3.70
CA THR A 90 14.70 -1.76 2.54
C THR A 90 13.75 -1.83 1.36
N VAL A 91 14.25 -1.51 0.17
CA VAL A 91 13.52 -1.71 -1.08
C VAL A 91 14.07 -2.94 -1.80
N CYS A 92 13.18 -3.71 -2.41
CA CYS A 92 13.50 -4.83 -3.27
C CYS A 92 12.82 -4.60 -4.64
N PRO A 93 13.10 -5.44 -5.66
CA PRO A 93 12.50 -5.29 -6.99
C PRO A 93 10.97 -5.22 -7.00
N GLY A 94 10.31 -5.93 -6.08
CA GLY A 94 8.84 -5.95 -5.97
C GLY A 94 8.24 -4.77 -5.22
N THR A 95 9.06 -3.96 -4.52
CA THR A 95 8.58 -2.86 -3.67
C THR A 95 7.77 -1.83 -4.45
N ARG A 96 8.21 -1.45 -5.66
CA ARG A 96 7.55 -0.42 -6.47
C ARG A 96 6.12 -0.80 -6.83
N GLN A 97 5.92 -2.04 -7.27
CA GLN A 97 4.60 -2.53 -7.65
C GLN A 97 3.68 -2.66 -6.43
N ALA A 98 4.19 -3.24 -5.34
CA ALA A 98 3.50 -3.35 -4.06
C ALA A 98 3.02 -1.98 -3.55
N MET A 99 3.89 -0.98 -3.66
CA MET A 99 3.68 0.40 -3.26
C MET A 99 2.56 1.10 -4.06
N LEU A 100 2.57 0.97 -5.38
CA LEU A 100 1.52 1.55 -6.23
C LEU A 100 0.17 0.88 -5.99
N ARG A 101 0.14 -0.44 -5.78
CA ARG A 101 -1.09 -1.18 -5.43
C ARG A 101 -1.61 -0.78 -4.05
N ALA A 102 -0.74 -0.62 -3.07
CA ALA A 102 -1.13 -0.19 -1.73
C ALA A 102 -1.78 1.21 -1.75
N ALA A 103 -1.20 2.16 -2.47
CA ALA A 103 -1.77 3.49 -2.62
C ALA A 103 -3.09 3.46 -3.42
N GLY A 104 -3.15 2.68 -4.51
CA GLY A 104 -4.35 2.58 -5.34
C GLY A 104 -5.51 1.90 -4.63
N ALA A 105 -5.24 0.88 -3.81
CA ALA A 105 -6.23 0.24 -2.95
C ALA A 105 -6.91 1.22 -1.99
N ALA A 106 -6.14 2.07 -1.30
CA ALA A 106 -6.69 3.03 -0.37
C ALA A 106 -7.49 4.14 -1.05
N VAL A 107 -7.03 4.59 -2.21
CA VAL A 107 -7.76 5.56 -3.03
C VAL A 107 -9.09 4.97 -3.51
N ALA A 108 -9.08 3.76 -4.08
CA ALA A 108 -10.28 3.08 -4.54
C ALA A 108 -11.26 2.74 -3.40
N ALA A 109 -10.73 2.33 -2.24
CA ALA A 109 -11.54 2.10 -1.04
C ALA A 109 -12.23 3.37 -0.56
N THR A 110 -11.53 4.49 -0.62
CA THR A 110 -12.08 5.79 -0.22
C THR A 110 -13.17 6.25 -1.15
N ASP A 111 -12.94 6.18 -2.47
CA ASP A 111 -13.96 6.50 -3.47
C ASP A 111 -15.22 5.65 -3.27
N ALA A 112 -15.07 4.33 -3.09
CA ALA A 112 -16.19 3.42 -2.97
C ALA A 112 -17.02 3.65 -1.68
N VAL A 113 -16.40 4.17 -0.62
CA VAL A 113 -17.12 4.57 0.61
C VAL A 113 -17.82 5.91 0.42
N ILE A 114 -17.20 6.88 -0.26
CA ILE A 114 -17.80 8.20 -0.55
C ILE A 114 -18.99 8.05 -1.49
N ASP A 115 -18.86 7.22 -2.52
CA ASP A 115 -19.92 6.93 -3.51
C ASP A 115 -21.08 6.12 -2.90
N GLY A 116 -20.94 5.66 -1.65
CA GLY A 116 -21.96 4.87 -0.95
C GLY A 116 -22.05 3.41 -1.40
N THR A 117 -21.11 2.93 -2.20
CA THR A 117 -21.04 1.52 -2.65
C THR A 117 -20.82 0.59 -1.45
N TYR A 118 -19.94 0.99 -0.53
CA TYR A 118 -19.67 0.27 0.71
C TYR A 118 -19.86 1.18 1.92
N ARG A 119 -20.28 0.60 3.06
CA ARG A 119 -20.42 1.38 4.30
C ARG A 119 -19.06 1.71 4.91
N ASN A 120 -18.12 0.79 4.80
CA ASN A 120 -16.74 0.94 5.25
C ASN A 120 -15.84 -0.01 4.43
N ALA A 121 -14.54 0.24 4.50
CA ALA A 121 -13.55 -0.55 3.80
C ALA A 121 -12.31 -0.78 4.68
N PHE A 122 -11.70 -1.96 4.53
CA PHE A 122 -10.43 -2.33 5.13
C PHE A 122 -9.41 -2.64 4.03
N CYS A 123 -8.21 -2.07 4.15
CA CYS A 123 -7.12 -2.28 3.19
C CYS A 123 -6.00 -3.11 3.83
N ALA A 124 -5.92 -4.39 3.48
CA ALA A 124 -4.82 -5.27 3.86
C ALA A 124 -3.69 -5.14 2.83
N ILE A 125 -2.86 -4.11 2.98
CA ILE A 125 -1.86 -3.68 2.01
C ILE A 125 -0.47 -3.54 2.62
N ARG A 126 0.56 -3.72 1.77
CA ARG A 126 1.98 -3.55 2.09
C ARG A 126 2.70 -2.91 0.89
N PRO A 127 3.72 -2.06 1.08
CA PRO A 127 4.28 -1.55 2.35
C PRO A 127 3.31 -0.62 3.12
N PRO A 128 3.47 -0.46 4.45
CA PRO A 128 2.65 0.46 5.24
C PRO A 128 2.93 1.93 4.88
N GLY A 129 1.88 2.75 4.94
CA GLY A 129 1.93 4.19 4.61
C GLY A 129 1.83 5.14 5.81
N THR A 130 1.99 4.67 7.05
CA THR A 130 1.91 5.50 8.26
C THR A 130 3.07 5.22 9.22
N THR A 131 4.14 5.99 9.10
CA THR A 131 5.12 6.19 10.20
C THR A 131 5.30 7.68 10.49
N PRO A 132 5.14 8.12 11.75
CA PRO A 132 5.17 9.52 12.14
C PRO A 132 6.61 10.01 12.32
N ARG A 133 7.37 10.17 11.23
CA ARG A 133 8.53 11.08 11.25
C ARG A 133 9.05 11.45 9.86
N ALA A 134 9.05 12.76 9.65
CA ALA A 134 9.80 13.51 8.65
C ALA A 134 9.34 13.45 7.19
N ARG A 135 8.98 14.66 6.72
CA ARG A 135 8.79 15.26 5.39
C ARG A 135 9.64 14.78 4.19
N ARG A 136 10.37 13.65 4.26
CA ARG A 136 11.20 13.11 3.17
C ARG A 136 11.22 11.57 3.20
N ARG A 137 10.08 10.91 3.41
CA ARG A 137 10.00 9.44 3.41
C ARG A 137 8.64 8.99 2.88
N TRP A 138 8.66 8.16 1.84
CA TRP A 138 7.49 7.61 1.17
C TRP A 138 6.52 6.95 2.14
N ALA A 139 7.06 6.21 3.13
CA ALA A 139 6.29 5.47 4.11
C ALA A 139 5.39 6.35 5.02
N SER A 140 5.50 7.68 4.96
CA SER A 140 4.84 8.57 5.92
C SER A 140 3.53 9.21 5.45
N ALA A 141 3.19 9.19 4.15
CA ALA A 141 2.10 10.05 3.67
C ALA A 141 1.21 9.50 2.55
N SER A 142 1.59 8.47 1.78
CA SER A 142 0.92 8.19 0.50
C SER A 142 -0.52 7.68 0.65
N THR A 143 -0.72 6.68 1.49
CA THR A 143 -1.96 5.89 1.46
C THR A 143 -3.12 6.61 2.16
N THR A 144 -2.91 7.06 3.39
CA THR A 144 -3.96 7.72 4.20
C THR A 144 -4.17 9.18 3.81
N THR A 145 -3.11 9.91 3.41
CA THR A 145 -3.24 11.32 3.02
C THR A 145 -3.91 11.46 1.67
N SER A 146 -3.56 10.62 0.68
CA SER A 146 -4.23 10.65 -0.63
C SER A 146 -5.70 10.26 -0.51
N ALA A 147 -6.03 9.25 0.31
CA ALA A 147 -7.40 8.94 0.70
C ALA A 147 -8.11 10.17 1.34
N SER A 148 -7.52 10.73 2.40
CA SER A 148 -8.14 11.82 3.17
C SER A 148 -8.34 13.10 2.33
N ARG A 149 -7.37 13.48 1.51
CA ARG A 149 -7.48 14.66 0.63
C ARG A 149 -8.47 14.44 -0.50
N ARG A 150 -8.63 13.20 -0.96
CA ARG A 150 -9.66 12.85 -1.94
C ARG A 150 -11.06 12.91 -1.36
N ALA A 151 -11.24 12.49 -0.11
CA ALA A 151 -12.51 12.62 0.61
C ALA A 151 -12.94 14.06 0.93
N MET A 152 -12.02 15.02 0.87
CA MET A 152 -12.30 16.44 1.11
C MET A 152 -12.68 17.22 -0.17
N ARG A 153 -12.68 16.58 -1.33
CA ARG A 153 -13.13 17.17 -2.59
C ARG A 153 -14.57 16.78 -2.88
#